data_AF-A0A966P5U5-F1
#
_entry.id   AF-A0A966P5U5-F1
#
_cell.length_a   1.000
_cell.length_b   1.000
_cell.length_c   1.000
_cell.angle_alpha   90.00
_cell.angle_beta   90.00
_cell.angle_gamma   90.00
#
_symmetry.space_group_name_H-M   'P 1'
#
loop_
_entity.id
_entity.type
_entity.pdbx_description
1 polymer ?
#
loop_
_entity_poly.entity_id
_entity_poly.type
_entity_poly.pdbx_seq_one_letter_code
_entity_poly.pdbx_strand_id
1 'polypeptide(L)'
;MLFLLFLVGTAWSGQAQLLPSYGGERAGQSAFPFLKNDLHVRSAGLAGASVALPGDAYALAQNPAGMASLKGTSVALSHLSLSGGTQQVGFFLSKPQKGRDAAWGLSINHLQTPGFSERTEFQPSGTGYQLYSSQSSVGLSYAQRLSEQFQLGVTLKGIGEIYTTGSQSGAY
;
A
#
# COMPACT_ATOMS: atom_id res chain seq x y z
N MET A 1 39.11 -45.26 -24.79
CA MET A 1 39.72 -43.97 -24.42
C MET A 1 39.70 -43.00 -25.61
N LEU A 2 38.52 -42.64 -26.13
CA LEU A 2 38.35 -41.49 -27.05
C LEU A 2 36.87 -41.10 -27.34
N PHE A 3 35.91 -41.47 -26.47
CA PHE A 3 34.49 -41.12 -26.67
C PHE A 3 33.85 -40.37 -25.49
N LEU A 4 34.62 -40.16 -24.42
CA LEU A 4 34.18 -39.52 -23.18
C LEU A 4 34.71 -38.07 -23.02
N LEU A 5 35.32 -37.52 -24.08
CA LEU A 5 35.94 -36.18 -24.09
C LEU A 5 35.23 -35.18 -25.00
N PHE A 6 34.13 -35.56 -25.66
CA PHE A 6 33.40 -34.66 -26.57
C PHE A 6 32.15 -34.01 -25.96
N LEU A 7 31.78 -34.38 -24.73
CA LEU A 7 30.53 -33.91 -24.09
C LEU A 7 30.68 -32.64 -23.24
N VAL A 8 31.82 -31.94 -23.35
CA VAL A 8 32.10 -30.68 -22.62
C VAL A 8 32.09 -29.46 -23.57
N GLY A 9 31.90 -29.67 -24.88
CA GLY A 9 32.19 -28.66 -25.91
C GLY A 9 31.08 -27.71 -26.34
N THR A 10 29.84 -27.84 -25.86
CA THR A 10 28.74 -26.96 -26.34
C THR A 10 27.92 -26.41 -25.18
N ALA A 11 28.55 -25.62 -24.32
CA ALA A 11 27.83 -24.60 -23.56
C ALA A 11 27.40 -23.51 -24.54
N TRP A 12 26.30 -23.74 -25.23
CA TRP A 12 25.58 -22.69 -25.95
C TRP A 12 25.20 -21.65 -24.89
N SER A 13 25.83 -20.48 -24.94
CA SER A 13 25.44 -19.31 -24.16
C SER A 13 24.12 -18.77 -24.70
N GLY A 14 23.04 -19.54 -24.52
CA GLY A 14 21.69 -19.04 -24.72
C GLY A 14 21.46 -17.94 -23.69
N GLN A 15 21.36 -16.70 -24.15
CA GLN A 15 20.84 -15.58 -23.35
C GLN A 15 19.34 -15.81 -23.16
N ALA A 16 18.97 -16.79 -22.32
CA ALA A 16 17.61 -17.08 -21.96
C ALA A 16 17.21 -16.18 -20.77
N GLN A 17 16.93 -14.92 -21.08
CA GLN A 17 16.27 -14.04 -20.12
C GLN A 17 14.76 -14.33 -20.15
N LEU A 18 14.31 -15.18 -19.21
CA LEU A 18 12.89 -15.60 -19.07
C LEU A 18 11.95 -14.46 -18.64
N LEU A 19 12.48 -13.45 -17.95
CA LEU A 19 11.73 -12.28 -17.48
C LEU A 19 12.45 -11.02 -17.96
N PRO A 20 11.76 -10.04 -18.57
CA PRO A 20 12.39 -8.81 -18.99
C PRO A 20 13.08 -8.11 -17.80
N SER A 21 14.32 -7.67 -17.99
CA SER A 21 15.02 -6.82 -17.02
C SER A 21 14.34 -5.46 -16.93
N TYR A 22 13.41 -5.32 -15.97
CA TYR A 22 12.79 -4.04 -15.62
C TYR A 22 13.61 -3.24 -14.58
N GLY A 23 14.78 -3.75 -14.18
CA GLY A 23 15.52 -3.30 -13.00
C GLY A 23 16.31 -2.00 -13.12
N GLY A 24 16.41 -1.40 -14.33
CA GLY A 24 17.17 -0.16 -14.56
C GLY A 24 16.32 1.04 -14.96
N GLU A 25 15.27 0.85 -15.77
CA GLU A 25 14.51 1.95 -16.38
C GLU A 25 13.19 2.31 -15.66
N ARG A 26 12.82 1.57 -14.61
CA ARG A 26 11.58 1.79 -13.84
C ARG A 26 11.82 2.15 -12.37
N ALA A 27 13.01 2.60 -12.01
CA ALA A 27 13.28 3.14 -10.69
C ALA A 27 12.37 4.36 -10.43
N GLY A 28 11.35 4.19 -9.57
CA GLY A 28 10.41 5.26 -9.20
C GLY A 28 8.98 5.12 -9.73
N GLN A 29 8.70 4.20 -10.67
CA GLN A 29 7.33 3.97 -11.18
C GLN A 29 6.60 2.92 -10.33
N SER A 30 6.21 3.30 -9.11
CA SER A 30 5.38 2.44 -8.24
C SER A 30 3.92 2.58 -8.65
N ALA A 31 3.24 1.45 -8.87
CA ALA A 31 1.78 1.45 -8.83
C ALA A 31 1.32 1.90 -7.44
N PHE A 32 0.22 2.66 -7.37
CA PHE A 32 -0.47 3.08 -6.14
C PHE A 32 0.42 3.81 -5.10
N PRO A 33 0.97 4.99 -5.43
CA PRO A 33 1.89 5.72 -4.53
C PRO A 33 1.23 6.15 -3.21
N PHE A 34 -0.10 6.27 -3.13
CA PHE A 34 -0.81 6.63 -1.91
C PHE A 34 -0.58 5.68 -0.74
N LEU A 35 -0.19 4.42 -1.02
CA LEU A 35 0.13 3.42 0.00
C LEU A 35 1.42 3.74 0.77
N LYS A 36 2.29 4.58 0.20
CA LYS A 36 3.55 4.99 0.84
C LYS A 36 3.36 6.13 1.84
N ASN A 37 2.22 6.82 1.77
CA ASN A 37 1.94 7.92 2.68
C ASN A 37 1.78 7.40 4.09
N ASP A 38 2.51 8.01 5.02
CA ASP A 38 2.50 7.58 6.40
C ASP A 38 1.26 8.11 7.12
N LEU A 39 0.32 7.21 7.40
CA LEU A 39 -0.87 7.51 8.19
C LEU A 39 -0.64 7.33 9.70
N HIS A 40 0.55 6.90 10.13
CA HIS A 40 0.85 6.73 11.53
C HIS A 40 1.31 8.05 12.17
N VAL A 41 0.47 8.66 12.99
CA VAL A 41 0.74 9.99 13.60
C VAL A 41 2.03 10.01 14.45
N ARG A 42 2.31 8.95 15.22
CA ARG A 42 3.57 8.85 15.99
C ARG A 42 4.78 8.73 15.06
N SER A 43 4.67 7.94 14.00
CA SER A 43 5.71 7.80 12.99
C SER A 43 6.02 9.13 12.31
N ALA A 44 4.99 9.93 11.99
CA ALA A 44 5.17 11.26 11.42
C ALA A 44 6.01 12.18 12.34
N GLY A 45 5.78 12.14 13.66
CA GLY A 45 6.61 12.86 14.64
C GLY A 45 8.05 12.34 14.77
N LEU A 46 8.30 11.11 14.33
CA LEU A 46 9.62 10.46 14.30
C LEU A 46 10.25 10.49 12.90
N ALA A 47 9.80 11.38 12.01
CA ALA A 47 10.27 11.49 10.62
C ALA A 47 10.15 10.17 9.82
N GLY A 48 9.12 9.37 10.09
CA GLY A 48 8.86 8.08 9.41
C GLY A 48 9.54 6.87 10.07
N ALA A 49 10.20 7.05 11.22
CA ALA A 49 10.86 5.96 11.94
C ALA A 49 9.87 5.18 12.82
N SER A 50 9.38 4.06 12.29
CA SER A 50 8.21 3.35 12.88
C SER A 50 8.25 1.83 12.82
N VAL A 51 9.09 1.24 11.99
CA VAL A 51 9.11 -0.22 11.76
C VAL A 51 9.34 -1.05 13.03
N ALA A 52 10.07 -0.48 13.99
CA ALA A 52 10.44 -1.08 15.26
C ALA A 52 9.62 -0.54 16.45
N LEU A 53 8.58 0.28 16.20
CA LEU A 53 7.71 0.74 17.27
C LEU A 53 6.96 -0.43 17.90
N PRO A 54 6.66 -0.36 19.21
CA PRO A 54 5.75 -1.31 19.84
C PRO A 54 4.42 -1.38 19.09
N GLY A 55 3.87 -2.59 18.96
CA GLY A 55 2.63 -2.81 18.23
C GLY A 55 1.44 -2.04 18.82
N ASP A 56 0.77 -1.28 17.97
CA ASP A 56 -0.55 -0.68 18.19
C ASP A 56 -1.41 -0.89 16.91
N ALA A 57 -2.57 -0.24 16.80
CA ALA A 57 -3.40 -0.33 15.61
C ALA A 57 -2.67 0.08 14.32
N TYR A 58 -1.70 1.01 14.39
CA TYR A 58 -0.92 1.45 13.23
C TYR A 58 0.07 0.42 12.70
N ALA A 59 0.32 -0.67 13.44
CA ALA A 59 1.10 -1.80 12.96
C ALA A 59 0.60 -2.30 11.59
N LEU A 60 -0.70 -2.21 11.32
CA LEU A 60 -1.32 -2.60 10.03
C LEU A 60 -0.86 -1.78 8.82
N ALA A 61 -0.43 -0.53 9.02
CA ALA A 61 0.07 0.33 7.95
C ALA A 61 1.57 0.10 7.66
N GLN A 62 2.30 -0.43 8.64
CA GLN A 62 3.75 -0.31 8.74
C GLN A 62 4.42 -1.69 8.84
N ASN A 63 4.17 -2.40 9.94
CA ASN A 63 4.69 -3.73 10.22
C ASN A 63 3.62 -4.59 10.93
N PRO A 64 2.85 -5.43 10.20
CA PRO A 64 1.74 -6.20 10.78
C PRO A 64 2.21 -7.20 11.85
N ALA A 65 3.48 -7.61 11.85
CA ALA A 65 4.00 -8.53 12.87
C ALA A 65 3.86 -7.96 14.29
N GLY A 66 3.92 -6.63 14.46
CA GLY A 66 3.75 -5.96 15.75
C GLY A 66 2.41 -6.24 16.42
N MET A 67 1.37 -6.60 15.65
CA MET A 67 0.06 -6.94 16.21
C MET A 67 0.10 -8.17 17.14
N ALA A 68 1.03 -9.10 16.94
CA ALA A 68 1.17 -10.29 17.79
C ALA A 68 1.58 -9.95 19.23
N SER A 69 2.03 -8.72 19.49
CA SER A 69 2.37 -8.20 20.82
C SER A 69 1.23 -7.44 21.50
N LEU A 70 0.06 -7.30 20.86
CA LEU A 70 -1.08 -6.57 21.41
C LEU A 70 -1.73 -7.32 22.58
N LYS A 71 -1.93 -6.62 23.70
CA LYS A 71 -2.62 -7.16 24.88
C LYS A 71 -4.14 -6.99 24.83
N GLY A 72 -4.64 -6.12 23.96
CA GLY A 72 -6.06 -5.82 23.82
C GLY A 72 -6.40 -5.29 22.43
N THR A 73 -7.69 -5.13 22.16
CA THR A 73 -8.18 -4.51 20.92
C THR A 73 -7.65 -3.07 20.82
N SER A 74 -7.10 -2.72 19.66
CA SER A 74 -6.57 -1.40 19.36
C SER A 74 -7.27 -0.84 18.12
N VAL A 75 -7.63 0.44 18.16
CA VAL A 75 -8.27 1.16 17.05
C VAL A 75 -7.51 2.45 16.81
N ALA A 76 -7.31 2.81 15.54
CA ALA A 76 -6.75 4.08 15.14
C ALA A 76 -7.49 4.67 13.93
N LEU A 77 -7.56 5.99 13.91
CA LEU A 77 -8.08 6.81 12.83
C LEU A 77 -7.04 7.88 12.50
N SER A 78 -6.90 8.17 11.22
CA SER A 78 -5.94 9.17 10.76
C SER A 78 -6.48 9.96 9.59
N HIS A 79 -6.07 11.21 9.55
CA HIS A 79 -6.37 12.13 8.47
C HIS A 79 -5.07 12.83 8.07
N LEU A 80 -4.75 12.79 6.78
CA LEU A 80 -3.56 13.40 6.19
C LEU A 80 -3.98 14.35 5.07
N SER A 81 -3.60 15.61 5.21
CA SER A 81 -3.78 16.62 4.16
C SER A 81 -2.50 16.74 3.33
N LEU A 82 -2.64 16.53 2.03
CA LEU A 82 -1.56 16.63 1.05
C LEU A 82 -1.68 17.94 0.27
N SER A 83 -0.63 18.27 -0.48
CA SER A 83 -0.65 19.43 -1.37
C SER A 83 -1.75 19.31 -2.43
N GLY A 84 -2.18 20.46 -2.96
CA GLY A 84 -3.26 20.50 -3.95
C GLY A 84 -4.63 20.11 -3.40
N GLY A 85 -4.83 20.15 -2.07
CA GLY A 85 -6.12 19.90 -1.42
C GLY A 85 -6.51 18.42 -1.32
N THR A 86 -5.63 17.51 -1.73
CA THR A 86 -5.85 16.06 -1.64
C THR A 86 -5.90 15.63 -0.17
N GLN A 87 -6.87 14.80 0.17
CA GLN A 87 -7.05 14.30 1.54
C GLN A 87 -6.92 12.78 1.55
N GLN A 88 -6.39 12.24 2.65
CA GLN A 88 -6.28 10.81 2.85
C GLN A 88 -6.70 10.43 4.26
N VAL A 89 -7.52 9.38 4.38
CA VAL A 89 -8.05 8.89 5.65
C VAL A 89 -7.66 7.44 5.83
N GLY A 90 -7.21 7.12 7.04
CA GLY A 90 -6.89 5.76 7.48
C GLY A 90 -7.79 5.31 8.62
N PHE A 91 -8.25 4.06 8.57
CA PHE A 91 -8.87 3.36 9.68
C PHE A 91 -8.15 2.03 9.90
N PHE A 92 -7.80 1.75 11.15
CA PHE A 92 -7.04 0.57 11.55
C PHE A 92 -7.66 -0.04 12.79
N LEU A 93 -7.97 -1.34 12.72
CA LEU A 93 -8.51 -2.11 13.83
C LEU A 93 -7.68 -3.38 13.98
N SER A 94 -7.09 -3.58 15.16
CA SER A 94 -6.35 -4.78 15.50
C SER A 94 -6.98 -5.45 16.71
N LYS A 95 -7.21 -6.75 16.63
CA LYS A 95 -7.85 -7.54 17.67
C LYS A 95 -7.01 -8.80 17.98
N PRO A 96 -6.46 -8.92 19.20
CA PRO A 96 -5.81 -10.14 19.65
C PRO A 96 -6.77 -11.33 19.66
N GLN A 97 -6.27 -12.49 19.30
CA GLN A 97 -6.98 -13.76 19.39
C GLN A 97 -6.88 -14.30 20.81
N LYS A 98 -8.03 -14.64 21.41
CA LYS A 98 -8.04 -15.21 22.77
C LYS A 98 -7.31 -16.57 22.78
N GLY A 99 -6.44 -16.76 23.78
CA GLY A 99 -5.74 -18.03 24.02
C GLY A 99 -4.56 -18.31 23.07
N ARG A 100 -4.14 -17.33 22.27
CA ARG A 100 -2.94 -17.42 21.42
C ARG A 100 -2.22 -16.07 21.35
N ASP A 101 -0.91 -16.10 21.17
CA ASP A 101 -0.10 -14.92 20.87
C ASP A 101 -0.23 -14.54 19.38
N ALA A 102 -1.47 -14.28 18.97
CA ALA A 102 -1.82 -13.96 17.60
C ALA A 102 -2.85 -12.82 17.56
N ALA A 103 -2.93 -12.13 16.44
CA ALA A 103 -3.89 -11.05 16.25
C ALA A 103 -4.38 -10.99 14.80
N TRP A 104 -5.63 -10.58 14.65
CA TRP A 104 -6.24 -10.23 13.38
C TRP A 104 -6.32 -8.72 13.27
N GLY A 105 -6.26 -8.19 12.05
CA GLY A 105 -6.55 -6.78 11.87
C GLY A 105 -7.12 -6.43 10.50
N LEU A 106 -7.81 -5.30 10.49
CA LEU A 106 -8.49 -4.72 9.35
C LEU A 106 -7.96 -3.31 9.15
N SER A 107 -7.54 -3.00 7.93
CA SER A 107 -7.10 -1.66 7.53
C SER A 107 -7.93 -1.15 6.36
N ILE A 108 -8.28 0.13 6.41
CA ILE A 108 -8.90 0.85 5.31
C ILE A 108 -8.07 2.12 5.11
N ASN A 109 -7.71 2.41 3.87
CA ASN A 109 -6.99 3.62 3.49
C ASN A 109 -7.67 4.19 2.23
N HIS A 110 -8.09 5.44 2.29
CA HIS A 110 -8.81 6.12 1.23
C HIS A 110 -8.15 7.47 0.95
N LEU A 111 -7.73 7.70 -0.29
CA LEU A 111 -7.21 8.97 -0.78
C LEU A 111 -8.19 9.56 -1.80
N GLN A 112 -8.44 10.86 -1.72
CA GLN A 112 -9.32 11.58 -2.63
C GLN A 112 -8.73 12.95 -2.99
N THR A 113 -8.70 13.27 -4.28
CA THR A 113 -8.37 14.62 -4.77
C THR A 113 -9.58 15.54 -4.63
N PRO A 114 -9.38 16.87 -4.54
CA PRO A 114 -10.51 17.78 -4.71
C PRO A 114 -11.08 17.67 -6.13
N GLY A 115 -12.34 18.08 -6.29
CA GLY A 115 -12.94 18.28 -7.60
C GLY A 115 -12.35 19.50 -8.29
N PHE A 116 -12.02 19.38 -9.57
CA PHE A 116 -11.61 20.48 -10.42
C PHE A 116 -12.46 20.55 -11.68
N SER A 117 -12.75 21.76 -12.13
CA SER A 117 -13.52 21.97 -13.36
C SER A 117 -12.71 21.54 -14.57
N GLU A 118 -13.31 20.73 -15.44
CA GLU A 118 -12.74 20.45 -16.75
C GLU A 118 -12.72 21.74 -17.59
N ARG A 119 -11.59 22.02 -18.24
CA ARG A 119 -11.36 23.20 -19.07
C ARG A 119 -10.69 22.76 -20.37
N THR A 120 -11.13 23.33 -21.49
CA THR A 120 -10.54 23.13 -22.82
C THR A 120 -10.04 24.46 -23.37
N GLU A 121 -9.24 24.44 -24.43
CA GLU A 121 -8.79 25.63 -25.15
C GLU A 121 -9.96 26.50 -25.63
N PHE A 122 -11.10 25.89 -25.94
CA PHE A 122 -12.33 26.59 -26.38
C PHE A 122 -13.24 27.00 -25.21
N GLN A 123 -13.07 26.42 -24.01
CA GLN A 123 -13.88 26.69 -22.82
C GLN A 123 -13.02 26.86 -21.56
N PRO A 124 -12.23 27.95 -21.46
CA PRO A 124 -11.30 28.17 -20.34
C PRO A 124 -11.98 28.46 -19.00
N SER A 125 -13.24 28.94 -19.02
CA SER A 125 -14.06 29.15 -17.82
C SER A 125 -14.61 27.84 -17.23
N GLY A 126 -14.55 26.74 -17.97
CA GLY A 126 -15.05 25.43 -17.57
C GLY A 126 -16.11 24.88 -18.53
N THR A 127 -16.12 23.56 -18.72
CA THR A 127 -17.09 22.82 -19.56
C THR A 127 -18.37 22.47 -18.80
N GLY A 128 -18.42 22.70 -17.48
CA GLY A 128 -19.51 22.29 -16.59
C GLY A 128 -19.30 20.91 -15.94
N TYR A 129 -18.32 20.14 -16.40
CA TYR A 129 -17.94 18.87 -15.77
C TYR A 129 -16.94 19.07 -14.63
N GLN A 130 -17.02 18.20 -13.62
CA GLN A 130 -16.00 18.11 -12.58
C GLN A 130 -15.24 16.79 -12.68
N LEU A 131 -13.93 16.89 -12.49
CA LEU A 131 -13.00 15.79 -12.48
C LEU A 131 -12.45 15.62 -11.07
N TYR A 132 -12.36 14.37 -10.63
CA TYR A 132 -11.70 13.98 -9.39
C TYR A 132 -11.20 12.53 -9.53
N SER A 133 -10.25 12.17 -8.67
CA SER A 133 -9.71 10.83 -8.54
C SER A 133 -9.80 10.37 -7.09
N SER A 134 -10.11 9.10 -6.90
CA SER A 134 -10.11 8.45 -5.60
C SER A 134 -9.42 7.09 -5.68
N GLN A 135 -8.59 6.80 -4.69
CA GLN A 135 -7.90 5.53 -4.51
C GLN A 135 -8.22 4.97 -3.14
N SER A 136 -8.53 3.68 -3.07
CA SER A 136 -8.88 3.00 -1.84
C SER A 136 -8.12 1.69 -1.71
N SER A 137 -7.74 1.33 -0.49
CA SER A 137 -7.29 -0.02 -0.17
C SER A 137 -7.99 -0.54 1.07
N VAL A 138 -8.31 -1.82 1.05
CA VAL A 138 -8.80 -2.57 2.20
C VAL A 138 -7.84 -3.73 2.43
N GLY A 139 -7.35 -3.87 3.65
CA GLY A 139 -6.37 -4.89 4.03
C GLY A 139 -6.87 -5.74 5.18
N LEU A 140 -6.72 -7.05 5.05
CA LEU A 140 -6.89 -8.01 6.13
C LEU A 140 -5.51 -8.57 6.52
N SER A 141 -5.20 -8.53 7.81
CA SER A 141 -3.89 -8.94 8.32
C SER A 141 -4.05 -10.00 9.40
N TYR A 142 -3.07 -10.90 9.45
CA TYR A 142 -2.89 -11.85 10.53
C TYR A 142 -1.44 -11.79 11.01
N ALA A 143 -1.24 -11.83 12.32
CA ALA A 143 0.08 -11.90 12.92
C ALA A 143 0.13 -12.93 14.03
N GLN A 144 1.27 -13.58 14.20
CA GLN A 144 1.50 -14.58 15.23
C GLN A 144 2.95 -14.53 15.72
N ARG A 145 3.12 -14.68 17.04
CA ARG A 145 4.42 -14.95 17.66
C ARG A 145 4.77 -16.42 17.46
N LEU A 146 5.93 -16.67 16.87
CA LEU A 146 6.42 -18.02 16.58
C LEU A 146 7.50 -18.47 17.57
N SER A 147 8.21 -17.53 18.18
CA SER A 147 9.13 -17.77 19.30
C SER A 147 9.17 -16.57 20.24
N GLU A 148 9.89 -16.68 21.36
CA GLU A 148 10.16 -15.57 22.30
C GLU A 148 10.59 -14.28 21.58
N GLN A 149 11.41 -14.42 20.54
CA GLN A 149 12.06 -13.31 19.82
C GLN A 149 11.55 -13.12 18.39
N PHE A 150 10.68 -14.00 17.88
CA PHE A 150 10.24 -13.95 16.48
C PHE A 150 8.72 -13.83 16.34
N GLN A 151 8.30 -12.83 15.58
CA GLN A 151 6.92 -12.55 15.23
C GLN A 151 6.81 -12.42 13.71
N LEU A 152 5.73 -12.98 13.16
CA LEU A 152 5.44 -12.94 11.73
C LEU A 152 4.09 -12.27 11.52
N GLY A 153 3.96 -11.46 10.48
CA GLY A 153 2.71 -10.86 10.05
C GLY A 153 2.53 -10.96 8.54
N VAL A 154 1.33 -11.26 8.10
CA VAL A 154 0.93 -11.32 6.69
C VAL A 154 -0.27 -10.40 6.49
N THR A 155 -0.29 -9.69 5.36
CA THR A 155 -1.42 -8.83 4.99
C THR A 155 -1.82 -9.10 3.55
N LEU A 156 -3.11 -9.33 3.33
CA LEU A 156 -3.73 -9.31 2.02
C LEU A 156 -4.38 -7.94 1.81
N LYS A 157 -4.04 -7.23 0.73
CA LYS A 157 -4.66 -5.93 0.38
C LYS A 157 -5.40 -6.02 -0.96
N GLY A 158 -6.65 -5.58 -0.98
CA GLY A 158 -7.37 -5.22 -2.19
C GLY A 158 -7.26 -3.72 -2.42
N ILE A 159 -6.95 -3.31 -3.65
CA ILE A 159 -6.77 -1.91 -4.03
C ILE A 159 -7.74 -1.61 -5.17
N GLY A 160 -8.45 -0.49 -5.06
CA GLY A 160 -9.38 0.01 -6.06
C GLY A 160 -9.10 1.46 -6.36
N GLU A 161 -9.39 1.87 -7.58
CA GLU A 161 -9.23 3.23 -8.04
C GLU A 161 -10.43 3.62 -8.89
N ILE A 162 -10.89 4.85 -8.72
CA ILE A 162 -11.94 5.42 -9.55
C ILE A 162 -11.49 6.81 -10.02
N TYR A 163 -11.70 7.05 -11.31
CA TYR A 163 -11.49 8.32 -11.96
C TYR A 163 -12.80 8.75 -12.59
N THR A 164 -13.18 10.00 -12.38
CA THR A 164 -14.34 10.55 -13.07
C THR A 164 -13.97 10.90 -14.52
N THR A 165 -14.66 10.30 -15.48
CA THR A 165 -14.60 10.64 -16.91
C THR A 165 -15.79 11.54 -17.27
N GLY A 166 -15.85 12.72 -16.65
CA GLY A 166 -16.94 13.68 -16.84
C GLY A 166 -18.25 13.25 -16.17
N SER A 167 -18.39 13.49 -14.87
CA SER A 167 -19.68 13.41 -14.18
C SER A 167 -20.34 14.79 -14.24
N GLN A 168 -21.51 14.86 -14.86
CA GLN A 168 -22.32 16.07 -14.92
C GLN A 168 -22.94 16.28 -13.53
N SER A 169 -22.45 17.24 -12.77
CA SER A 169 -23.17 17.72 -11.59
C SER A 169 -24.14 18.80 -12.03
N GLY A 170 -25.30 18.40 -12.55
CA GLY A 170 -26.40 19.29 -12.88
C GLY A 170 -27.70 18.51 -13.01
N ALA A 171 -28.60 18.67 -12.05
CA ALA A 171 -30.02 18.36 -12.25
C ALA A 171 -30.56 19.32 -13.31
N TYR A 172 -31.33 18.79 -14.25
CA TYR A 172 -32.22 19.60 -15.09
C TYR A 172 -33.26 20.32 -14.23
#